data_AF-A0A0N4X486-F1
#
_entry.id   AF-A0A0N4X486-F1
#
_cell.length_a   1.000
_cell.length_b   1.000
_cell.length_c   1.000
_cell.angle_alpha   90.00
_cell.angle_beta   90.00
_cell.angle_gamma   90.00
#
_symmetry.space_group_name_H-M   'P 1'
#
loop_
_entity.id
_entity.type
_entity.pdbx_description
1 polymer ?
#
loop_
_entity_poly.entity_id
_entity_poly.type
_entity_poly.pdbx_seq_one_letter_code
_entity_poly.pdbx_strand_id
1 'polypeptide(L)' 'MQYATTAFASSGNSMTPRTAGFGRTMGSQVVSFFDIRMLNIFYQCNGKSRIQLFLSYFP' A
#
# COMPACT_ATOMS: atom_id res chain seq x y z
N MET A 1 -2.31 -1.04 2.50
CA MET A 1 -2.31 -1.16 3.98
C MET A 1 -1.83 -2.55 4.39
N GLN A 2 -0.54 -2.84 4.26
CA GLN A 2 0.03 -4.17 4.54
C GLN A 2 1.21 -4.02 5.49
N TYR A 3 1.43 -4.98 6.38
CA TYR A 3 2.61 -5.04 7.23
C TYR A 3 3.86 -5.47 6.46
N ALA A 4 5.03 -5.01 6.91
CA ALA A 4 6.32 -5.46 6.37
C ALA A 4 6.58 -6.93 6.66
N THR A 5 7.40 -7.60 5.84
CA THR A 5 7.74 -9.02 6.01
C THR A 5 8.44 -9.33 7.34
N THR A 6 8.99 -8.32 8.00
CA THR A 6 9.67 -8.42 9.30
C THR A 6 8.76 -8.05 10.48
N ALA A 7 7.48 -7.71 10.24
CA ALA A 7 6.59 -7.28 11.30
C ALA A 7 6.43 -8.38 12.36
N PHE A 8 6.62 -8.02 13.63
CA PHE A 8 6.55 -8.94 14.77
C PHE A 8 7.58 -10.09 14.75
N ALA A 9 8.63 -10.03 13.92
CA ALA A 9 9.70 -11.00 13.92
C ALA A 9 10.79 -10.63 14.94
N SER A 10 11.14 -11.55 15.84
CA SER A 10 12.30 -11.40 16.73
C SER A 10 13.63 -11.65 16.01
N SER A 11 13.60 -12.43 14.93
CA SER A 11 14.70 -12.62 13.98
C SER A 11 14.15 -13.10 12.63
N GLY A 12 14.76 -12.67 11.51
CA GLY A 12 14.33 -13.05 10.16
C GLY A 12 13.03 -12.38 9.67
N ASN A 13 12.35 -13.01 8.71
CA ASN A 13 11.07 -12.57 8.17
C ASN A 13 9.93 -13.39 8.81
N SER A 14 8.90 -12.72 9.33
CA SER A 14 7.68 -13.36 9.83
C SER A 14 6.71 -13.75 8.71
N MET A 15 6.79 -13.06 7.57
CA MET A 15 5.91 -13.31 6.42
C MET A 15 6.71 -13.40 5.13
N THR A 16 6.43 -14.44 4.34
CA THR A 16 7.06 -14.67 3.04
C THR A 16 6.01 -14.54 1.93
N PRO A 17 6.12 -13.56 1.03
CA PRO A 17 5.21 -13.43 -0.08
C PRO A 17 5.38 -14.59 -1.07
N ARG A 18 4.27 -15.07 -1.64
CA ARG A 18 4.28 -16.17 -2.61
C ARG A 18 4.96 -15.79 -3.93
N THR A 19 4.84 -14.52 -4.32
CA THR A 19 5.45 -14.01 -5.54
C THR A 19 6.81 -13.39 -5.22
N ALA A 20 7.84 -13.81 -5.95
CA ALA A 20 9.19 -13.27 -5.80
C ALA A 20 9.21 -11.75 -6.06
N GLY A 21 10.07 -11.02 -5.33
CA GLY A 21 10.23 -9.56 -5.46
C GLY A 21 9.32 -8.73 -4.54
N PHE A 22 8.16 -9.25 -4.14
CA PHE A 22 7.23 -8.52 -3.28
C PHE A 22 7.67 -8.41 -1.81
N GLY A 23 8.74 -9.13 -1.42
CA GLY A 23 9.27 -9.06 -0.06
C GLY A 23 9.81 -7.69 0.31
N ARG A 24 10.30 -6.91 -0.67
CA ARG A 24 10.82 -5.55 -0.45
C ARG A 24 9.74 -4.47 -0.46
N THR A 25 8.63 -4.73 -1.16
CA THR A 25 7.54 -3.76 -1.33
C THR A 25 6.42 -3.95 -0.32
N MET A 26 6.32 -5.14 0.29
CA MET A 26 5.40 -5.46 1.37
C MET A 26 5.76 -4.64 2.62
N GLY A 27 4.79 -3.92 3.17
CA GLY A 27 5.04 -2.98 4.27
C GLY A 27 5.46 -1.57 3.86
N SER A 28 5.33 -1.21 2.57
CA SER A 28 5.62 0.15 2.12
C SER A 28 4.83 1.20 2.92
N GLN A 29 5.53 2.25 3.34
CA GLN A 29 4.93 3.42 4.00
C GLN A 29 4.14 4.31 3.02
N VAL A 30 4.28 4.07 1.71
CA VAL A 30 3.58 4.80 0.68
C VAL A 30 2.18 4.22 0.49
N VAL A 31 1.17 5.08 0.47
CA VAL A 31 -0.22 4.68 0.21
C VAL A 31 -0.34 4.22 -1.23
N SER A 32 -0.82 2.99 -1.43
CA SER A 32 -1.00 2.44 -2.77
C SER A 32 -2.25 3.01 -3.46
N PHE A 33 -2.25 3.03 -4.79
CA PHE A 33 -3.42 3.42 -5.57
C PHE A 33 -4.67 2.61 -5.20
N PHE A 34 -4.50 1.32 -4.90
CA PHE A 34 -5.61 0.44 -4.53
C PHE A 34 -6.24 0.81 -3.19
N ASP A 35 -5.44 1.20 -2.19
CA ASP A 35 -5.95 1.67 -0.90
C ASP A 35 -6.78 2.96 -1.08
N ILE A 36 -6.31 3.90 -1.91
CA ILE A 36 -7.03 5.13 -2.23
C ILE A 36 -8.33 4.84 -2.98
N ARG A 37 -8.31 3.94 -3.97
CA ARG A 37 -9.51 3.51 -4.69
C ARG A 37 -10.54 2.89 -3.74
N MET A 38 -10.10 2.07 -2.79
CA MET A 38 -10.99 1.45 -1.81
C MET A 38 -11.68 2.52 -0.93
N LEU A 39 -10.92 3.51 -0.45
CA LEU A 39 -11.48 4.65 0.28
C LEU A 39 -12.43 5.48 -0.58
N ASN A 40 -12.09 5.69 -1.84
CA ASN A 40 -12.90 6.47 -2.77
C ASN A 40 -14.26 5.81 -3.03
N ILE A 41 -14.29 4.48 -3.15
CA ILE A 41 -15.52 3.69 -3.28
C ILE A 41 -16.33 3.76 -1.98
N PHE A 42 -15.69 3.56 -0.83
CA PHE A 42 -16.37 3.53 0.47
C PHE A 42 -17.04 4.88 0.80
N TYR A 43 -16.34 5.98 0.57
CA TYR A 43 -16.86 7.34 0.81
C TYR A 43 -17.60 7.95 -0.38
N GLN A 44 -17.85 7.16 -1.45
CA GLN A 44 -18.52 7.61 -2.67
C GLN A 44 -17.98 8.94 -3.22
N CYS A 45 -16.66 9.11 -3.14
CA CYS A 45 -16.01 10.35 -3.55
C CYS A 45 -15.99 10.41 -5.10
N ASN A 46 -16.90 11.20 -5.66
CA ASN A 46 -17.08 11.38 -7.11
C ASN A 46 -16.06 12.36 -7.71
N GLY A 47 -14.76 12.15 -7.45
CA GLY A 47 -13.68 12.77 -8.22
C GLY A 47 -13.28 14.20 -7.83
N LYS A 48 -13.62 14.68 -6.63
CA LYS A 48 -13.17 15.99 -6.11
C LYS A 48 -12.16 15.92 -4.95
N SER A 49 -11.59 14.76 -4.66
CA SER A 49 -10.59 14.64 -3.60
C SER A 49 -9.19 14.93 -4.17
N ARG A 50 -8.49 15.90 -3.54
CA ARG A 50 -7.11 16.34 -3.83
C ARG A 50 -6.05 15.22 -3.77
N ILE A 51 -6.46 14.02 -3.38
CA ILE A 51 -5.64 12.81 -3.21
C ILE A 51 -5.26 12.20 -4.57
N GLN A 52 -6.12 12.29 -5.59
CA GLN A 52 -5.82 11.81 -6.94
C GLN A 52 -4.64 12.58 -7.59
N LEU A 53 -4.50 13.86 -7.27
CA LEU A 53 -3.47 14.76 -7.82
C LEU A 53 -2.04 14.43 -7.33
N PHE A 54 -1.92 13.80 -6.15
CA PHE A 54 -0.60 13.45 -5.59
C PHE A 54 0.01 12.23 -6.30
N LEU A 55 -0.81 11.31 -6.82
CA LEU A 55 -0.37 10.13 -7.55
C LEU A 55 0.02 10.40 -9.02
N SER A 56 -0.46 11.50 -9.62
CA SER A 56 0.02 11.95 -10.94
C SER A 56 1.40 12.63 -10.90
N TYR A 57 1.97 12.84 -9.71
CA TYR A 57 3.24 13.54 -9.51
C TYR A 57 4.40 12.62 -9.06
N PHE A 58 4.14 11.33 -8.87
CA PHE A 58 5.17 10.36 -8.53
C PHE A 58 5.34 9.38 -9.72
N PRO A 59 6.45 9.47 -10.47
CA PRO A 59 6.77 8.55 -11.56
C PRO A 59 7.13 7.14 -11.06
#